data_AF-A0A1W9R2G4-F1
#
_entry.id   AF-A0A1W9R2G4-F1
#
_cell.length_a   1.000
_cell.length_b   1.000
_cell.length_c   1.000
_cell.angle_alpha   90.00
_cell.angle_beta   90.00
_cell.angle_gamma   90.00
#
_symmetry.space_group_name_H-M   'P 1'
#
loop_
_entity.id
_entity.type
_entity.pdbx_description
1 polymer ?
#
loop_
_entity_poly.entity_id
_entity_poly.type
_entity_poly.pdbx_seq_one_letter_code
_entity_poly.pdbx_strand_id
1 'polypeptide(L)'
;MKKTYLTLIFVISLLQGYSQKTLNQHYGESFNLGQPLNNNDSYEYTASEYVKMFSDACSGFEYTPEPGQYFHAKTDPLMVFSPEENTTGGSPNNNEGGVVGTTDGSFTVSPSGAAVYSVPIKVPAGTAGMSPGLALVYNSQSDDGLLGERWTLSGLSAITVGAKLYYYDQLSEAVELPQDLGPFYLDGKRLLVVNEDTYTTEYRTEVDE
;
A
#
# COMPACT_ATOMS: atom_id res chain seq x y z
N MET A 1 16.59 -66.51 -35.31
CA MET A 1 15.55 -65.46 -35.32
C MET A 1 14.65 -65.43 -34.08
N LYS A 2 14.44 -66.53 -33.31
CA LYS A 2 13.59 -66.51 -32.10
C LYS A 2 14.23 -65.89 -30.83
N LYS A 3 15.57 -65.93 -30.69
CA LYS A 3 16.26 -65.44 -29.48
C LYS A 3 16.34 -63.90 -29.41
N THR A 4 16.35 -63.19 -30.54
CA THR A 4 16.42 -61.73 -30.60
C THR A 4 15.09 -61.04 -30.29
N TYR A 5 13.94 -61.67 -30.60
CA TYR A 5 12.61 -61.15 -30.24
C TYR A 5 12.32 -61.27 -28.74
N LEU A 6 12.80 -62.34 -28.08
CA LEU A 6 12.60 -62.55 -26.64
C LEU A 6 13.35 -61.49 -25.80
N THR A 7 14.58 -61.15 -26.20
CA THR A 7 15.36 -60.08 -25.55
C THR A 7 14.77 -58.70 -25.81
N LEU A 8 14.19 -58.46 -26.99
CA LEU A 8 13.54 -57.18 -27.30
C LEU A 8 12.26 -56.96 -26.48
N ILE A 9 11.47 -58.02 -26.27
CA ILE A 9 10.27 -57.98 -25.41
C ILE A 9 10.64 -57.77 -23.94
N PHE A 10 11.71 -58.41 -23.45
CA PHE A 10 12.17 -58.25 -22.07
C PHE A 10 12.70 -56.82 -21.78
N VAL A 11 13.36 -56.21 -22.76
CA VAL A 11 13.86 -54.81 -22.67
C VAL A 11 12.71 -53.79 -22.74
N ILE A 12 11.67 -54.05 -23.54
CA ILE A 12 10.47 -53.19 -23.59
C ILE A 12 9.64 -53.30 -22.31
N SER A 13 9.56 -54.48 -21.66
CA SER A 13 8.91 -54.63 -20.35
C SER A 13 9.70 -54.00 -19.19
N LEU A 14 11.03 -53.93 -19.30
CA LEU A 14 11.88 -53.24 -18.31
C LEU A 14 11.78 -51.70 -18.41
N LEU A 15 11.40 -51.17 -19.57
CA LEU A 15 11.15 -49.72 -19.75
C LEU A 15 9.78 -49.28 -19.21
N GLN A 16 8.81 -50.19 -19.08
CA GLN A 16 7.45 -49.90 -18.61
C GLN A 16 7.31 -49.86 -17.08
N GLY A 17 8.40 -50.12 -16.33
CA GLY A 17 8.39 -50.21 -14.86
C GLY A 17 8.82 -48.94 -14.11
N TYR A 18 9.26 -47.88 -14.79
CA TYR A 18 9.61 -46.63 -14.13
C TYR A 18 8.38 -45.72 -14.05
N SER A 19 7.61 -45.84 -12.97
CA SER A 19 6.61 -44.83 -12.61
C SER A 19 7.36 -43.56 -12.21
N GLN A 20 7.21 -42.49 -12.99
CA GLN A 20 7.82 -41.18 -12.67
C GLN A 20 7.08 -40.58 -11.46
N LYS A 21 7.81 -40.34 -10.37
CA LYS A 21 7.28 -39.70 -9.15
C LYS A 21 7.29 -38.19 -9.36
N THR A 22 6.13 -37.55 -9.32
CA THR A 22 5.98 -36.12 -9.66
C THR A 22 5.68 -35.30 -8.41
N LEU A 23 6.20 -34.08 -8.35
CA LEU A 23 5.83 -33.08 -7.35
C LEU A 23 4.79 -32.13 -7.96
N ASN A 24 3.59 -32.10 -7.38
CA ASN A 24 2.49 -31.25 -7.80
C ASN A 24 2.37 -30.06 -6.85
N GLN A 25 2.77 -28.87 -7.31
CA GLN A 25 2.65 -27.64 -6.54
C GLN A 25 1.42 -26.85 -7.00
N HIS A 26 0.62 -26.40 -6.03
CA HIS A 26 -0.61 -25.65 -6.25
C HIS A 26 -0.61 -24.38 -5.40
N TYR A 27 -0.90 -23.27 -6.06
CA TYR A 27 -1.01 -21.94 -5.48
C TYR A 27 -2.35 -21.33 -5.87
N GLY A 28 -3.06 -20.74 -4.91
CA GLY A 28 -4.39 -20.17 -5.15
C GLY A 28 -4.95 -19.52 -3.90
N GLU A 29 -6.10 -18.85 -4.02
CA GLU A 29 -6.73 -18.21 -2.87
C GLU A 29 -7.27 -19.23 -1.88
N SER A 30 -7.95 -20.27 -2.39
CA SER A 30 -8.46 -21.37 -1.59
C SER A 30 -8.47 -22.69 -2.37
N PHE A 31 -8.45 -23.80 -1.63
CA PHE A 31 -8.58 -25.14 -2.19
C PHE A 31 -9.67 -25.94 -1.49
N ASN A 32 -10.47 -26.68 -2.25
CA ASN A 32 -11.43 -27.66 -1.75
C ASN A 32 -10.98 -29.07 -2.17
N LEU A 33 -10.29 -29.75 -1.26
CA LEU A 33 -9.80 -31.11 -1.44
C LEU A 33 -10.87 -32.09 -0.93
N GLY A 34 -11.58 -32.73 -1.85
CA GLY A 34 -12.64 -33.69 -1.53
C GLY A 34 -12.53 -35.03 -2.26
N GLN A 35 -11.49 -35.23 -3.06
CA GLN A 35 -11.23 -36.45 -3.83
C GLN A 35 -9.88 -37.04 -3.42
N PRO A 36 -9.72 -38.39 -3.46
CA PRO A 36 -8.44 -39.02 -3.18
C PRO A 36 -7.39 -38.64 -4.23
N LEU A 37 -6.15 -38.45 -3.77
CA LEU A 37 -5.00 -38.09 -4.63
C LEU A 37 -4.20 -39.32 -5.04
N ASN A 38 -3.36 -39.20 -6.07
CA ASN A 38 -2.52 -40.29 -6.55
C ASN A 38 -1.40 -40.60 -5.57
N ASN A 39 -1.34 -41.83 -5.08
CA ASN A 39 -0.38 -42.26 -4.05
C ASN A 39 1.09 -42.23 -4.51
N ASN A 40 1.35 -42.19 -5.83
CA ASN A 40 2.69 -42.22 -6.42
C ASN A 40 3.35 -40.83 -6.54
N ASP A 41 2.59 -39.76 -6.29
CA ASP A 41 3.04 -38.38 -6.44
C ASP A 41 3.05 -37.64 -5.10
N SER A 42 3.87 -36.60 -4.99
CA SER A 42 3.89 -35.69 -3.85
C SER A 42 3.09 -34.42 -4.17
N TYR A 43 2.46 -33.84 -3.16
CA TYR A 43 1.58 -32.68 -3.32
C TYR A 43 1.91 -31.56 -2.33
N GLU A 44 1.98 -30.33 -2.84
CA GLU A 44 2.12 -29.11 -2.04
C GLU A 44 1.02 -28.12 -2.41
N TYR A 45 0.14 -27.81 -1.47
CA TYR A 45 -0.91 -26.81 -1.60
C TYR A 45 -0.60 -25.61 -0.70
N THR A 46 -0.50 -24.43 -1.29
CA THR A 46 -0.36 -23.15 -0.56
C THR A 46 -1.53 -22.24 -0.91
N ALA A 47 -2.36 -21.92 0.08
CA ALA A 47 -3.52 -21.04 -0.07
C ALA A 47 -3.36 -19.74 0.72
N SER A 48 -3.92 -18.61 0.27
CA SER A 48 -3.98 -17.40 1.11
C SER A 48 -5.06 -17.48 2.19
N GLU A 49 -6.20 -18.09 1.87
CA GLU A 49 -7.34 -18.16 2.79
C GLU A 49 -7.43 -19.52 3.49
N TYR A 50 -7.68 -20.60 2.73
CA TYR A 50 -7.91 -21.92 3.32
C TYR A 50 -7.62 -23.09 2.37
N VAL A 51 -7.31 -24.24 2.97
CA VAL A 51 -7.34 -25.56 2.31
C VAL A 51 -8.36 -26.42 3.04
N LYS A 52 -9.53 -26.60 2.43
CA LYS A 52 -10.63 -27.40 2.99
C LYS A 52 -10.43 -28.86 2.60
N MET A 53 -10.33 -29.74 3.61
CA MET A 53 -10.13 -31.18 3.43
C MET A 53 -11.36 -32.02 3.77
N PHE A 54 -12.46 -31.36 4.16
CA PHE A 54 -13.72 -32.02 4.47
C PHE A 54 -14.77 -31.52 3.48
N SER A 55 -15.40 -32.44 2.77
CA SER A 55 -16.54 -32.07 1.92
C SER A 55 -17.77 -31.75 2.77
N ASP A 56 -18.72 -30.99 2.21
CA ASP A 56 -20.00 -30.69 2.86
C ASP A 56 -20.89 -31.95 3.05
N ALA A 57 -20.49 -33.08 2.47
CA ALA A 57 -21.20 -34.37 2.53
C ALA A 57 -20.62 -35.36 3.55
N CYS A 58 -19.81 -34.90 4.52
CA CYS A 58 -19.14 -35.73 5.53
C CYS A 58 -18.17 -36.80 4.99
N SER A 59 -17.85 -36.84 3.69
CA SER A 59 -16.69 -37.59 3.19
C SER A 59 -15.44 -36.72 3.30
N GLY A 60 -14.42 -37.21 4.01
CA GLY A 60 -13.14 -36.54 4.21
C GLY A 60 -12.16 -36.79 3.08
N PHE A 61 -11.13 -35.96 3.02
CA PHE A 61 -9.95 -36.15 2.19
C PHE A 61 -9.14 -37.37 2.66
N GLU A 62 -8.67 -38.18 1.71
CA GLU A 62 -7.80 -39.32 1.97
C GLU A 62 -6.61 -39.32 1.00
N TYR A 63 -5.42 -39.59 1.53
CA TYR A 63 -4.20 -39.77 0.75
C TYR A 63 -3.28 -40.77 1.45
N THR A 64 -2.88 -41.82 0.74
CA THR A 64 -2.03 -42.90 1.29
C THR A 64 -0.72 -42.95 0.49
N PRO A 65 0.33 -42.21 0.88
CA PRO A 65 1.55 -42.09 0.08
C PRO A 65 2.33 -43.41 -0.06
N GLU A 66 2.88 -43.67 -1.24
CA GLU A 66 3.96 -44.65 -1.39
C GLU A 66 5.23 -44.19 -0.63
N PRO A 67 6.16 -45.10 -0.28
CA PRO A 67 7.40 -44.74 0.40
C PRO A 67 8.14 -43.58 -0.28
N GLY A 68 8.35 -42.51 0.48
CA GLY A 68 9.02 -41.28 0.04
C GLY A 68 8.14 -40.25 -0.65
N GLN A 69 6.81 -40.44 -0.70
CA GLN A 69 5.85 -39.40 -1.11
C GLN A 69 5.23 -38.70 0.09
N TYR A 70 4.75 -37.47 -0.11
CA TYR A 70 4.16 -36.66 0.95
C TYR A 70 3.04 -35.75 0.43
N PHE A 71 2.24 -35.29 1.37
CA PHE A 71 1.24 -34.25 1.17
C PHE A 71 1.51 -33.13 2.16
N HIS A 72 1.65 -31.90 1.67
CA HIS A 72 1.71 -30.69 2.50
C HIS A 72 0.61 -29.73 2.06
N ALA A 73 -0.16 -29.23 3.04
CA ALA A 73 -1.06 -28.09 2.87
C ALA A 73 -0.68 -27.02 3.88
N LYS A 74 -0.55 -25.78 3.42
CA LYS A 74 -0.26 -24.63 4.26
C LYS A 74 -1.07 -23.42 3.81
N THR A 75 -1.33 -22.52 4.76
CA THR A 75 -1.87 -21.20 4.49
C THR A 75 -0.74 -20.18 4.56
N ASP A 76 -0.59 -19.36 3.53
CA ASP A 76 0.30 -18.21 3.50
C ASP A 76 -0.52 -16.93 3.29
N PRO A 77 -0.89 -16.21 4.37
CA PRO A 77 -1.76 -15.04 4.28
C PRO A 77 -1.09 -13.84 3.59
N LEU A 78 0.21 -13.91 3.29
CA LEU A 78 0.95 -12.86 2.57
C LEU A 78 0.97 -13.08 1.05
N MET A 79 0.33 -14.14 0.57
CA MET A 79 0.28 -14.43 -0.86
C MET A 79 -0.57 -13.39 -1.59
N VAL A 80 0.00 -12.78 -2.63
CA VAL A 80 -0.66 -11.74 -3.44
C VAL A 80 -1.02 -12.33 -4.79
N PHE A 81 -2.29 -12.24 -5.16
CA PHE A 81 -2.79 -12.64 -6.47
C PHE A 81 -3.07 -11.40 -7.31
N SER A 82 -2.81 -11.51 -8.61
CA SER A 82 -3.28 -10.50 -9.54
C SER A 82 -4.82 -10.52 -9.56
N PRO A 83 -5.46 -9.34 -9.65
CA PRO A 83 -6.91 -9.24 -9.84
C PRO A 83 -7.37 -10.08 -11.04
N GLU A 84 -8.54 -10.72 -10.94
CA GLU A 84 -9.18 -11.42 -12.06
C GLU A 84 -9.50 -10.44 -13.22
N GLU A 85 -9.59 -10.93 -14.46
CA GLU A 85 -9.96 -10.09 -15.60
C GLU A 85 -11.29 -9.37 -15.31
N ASN A 86 -11.30 -8.05 -15.50
CA ASN A 86 -12.39 -7.12 -15.19
C ASN A 86 -12.58 -6.74 -13.70
N THR A 87 -11.71 -7.16 -12.79
CA THR A 87 -11.64 -6.54 -11.46
C THR A 87 -10.74 -5.32 -11.53
N THR A 88 -11.34 -4.13 -11.37
CA THR A 88 -10.61 -2.85 -11.33
C THR A 88 -10.58 -2.34 -9.89
N GLY A 89 -9.46 -1.73 -9.49
CA GLY A 89 -9.41 -0.99 -8.22
C GLY A 89 -10.23 0.30 -8.36
N GLY A 90 -11.13 0.59 -7.43
CA GLY A 90 -12.07 1.71 -7.59
C GLY A 90 -13.10 1.83 -6.47
N SER A 91 -13.75 3.00 -6.43
CA SER A 91 -14.57 3.47 -5.31
C SER A 91 -15.79 2.58 -5.09
N PRO A 92 -16.20 2.22 -3.86
CA PRO A 92 -17.25 1.23 -3.60
C PRO A 92 -18.66 1.58 -4.14
N ASN A 93 -18.84 2.78 -4.71
CA ASN A 93 -20.09 3.30 -5.25
C ASN A 93 -20.30 3.05 -6.76
N ASN A 94 -19.46 2.27 -7.44
CA ASN A 94 -19.70 1.85 -8.83
C ASN A 94 -20.26 0.43 -9.00
N ASN A 95 -20.73 -0.27 -7.95
CA ASN A 95 -21.38 -1.59 -8.07
C ASN A 95 -20.54 -2.68 -8.79
N GLU A 96 -19.25 -2.45 -9.00
CA GLU A 96 -18.34 -3.27 -9.83
C GLU A 96 -17.40 -4.17 -9.01
N GLY A 97 -17.66 -4.35 -7.71
CA GLY A 97 -16.92 -5.34 -6.92
C GLY A 97 -15.43 -5.05 -6.79
N GLY A 98 -15.04 -3.78 -6.60
CA GLY A 98 -13.65 -3.40 -6.37
C GLY A 98 -13.05 -4.15 -5.18
N VAL A 99 -12.00 -4.94 -5.44
CA VAL A 99 -11.30 -5.79 -4.44
C VAL A 99 -10.46 -4.96 -3.47
N VAL A 100 -10.12 -3.72 -3.86
CA VAL A 100 -9.36 -2.76 -3.05
C VAL A 100 -10.15 -1.46 -2.89
N GLY A 101 -10.10 -0.89 -1.68
CA GLY A 101 -10.73 0.41 -1.40
C GLY A 101 -10.04 1.56 -2.13
N THR A 102 -10.76 2.66 -2.33
CA THR A 102 -10.17 3.91 -2.82
C THR A 102 -9.51 4.70 -1.71
N THR A 103 -8.50 5.50 -2.08
CA THR A 103 -8.04 6.57 -1.21
C THR A 103 -9.16 7.61 -1.08
N ASP A 104 -9.40 8.08 0.14
CA ASP A 104 -10.46 9.03 0.46
C ASP A 104 -10.10 10.44 -0.05
N GLY A 105 -10.02 10.64 -1.36
CA GLY A 105 -9.65 11.91 -1.98
C GLY A 105 -10.84 12.85 -2.18
N SER A 106 -10.66 14.15 -1.96
CA SER A 106 -11.66 15.18 -2.28
C SER A 106 -11.12 16.17 -3.31
N PHE A 107 -11.87 16.39 -4.37
CA PHE A 107 -11.59 17.40 -5.40
C PHE A 107 -12.48 18.63 -5.23
N THR A 108 -11.90 19.82 -5.35
CA THR A 108 -12.64 21.08 -5.38
C THR A 108 -11.96 22.09 -6.30
N VAL A 109 -12.71 23.13 -6.70
CA VAL A 109 -12.18 24.27 -7.43
C VAL A 109 -12.24 25.48 -6.50
N SER A 110 -11.09 26.14 -6.30
CA SER A 110 -11.02 27.31 -5.43
C SER A 110 -11.78 28.50 -6.04
N PRO A 111 -12.17 29.51 -5.24
CA PRO A 111 -12.72 30.76 -5.77
C PRO A 111 -11.79 31.50 -6.75
N SER A 112 -10.48 31.24 -6.69
CA SER A 112 -9.48 31.76 -7.64
C SER A 112 -9.32 30.89 -8.90
N GLY A 113 -10.13 29.84 -9.06
CA GLY A 113 -10.08 28.92 -10.20
C GLY A 113 -8.98 27.87 -10.15
N ALA A 114 -8.36 27.65 -8.99
CA ALA A 114 -7.35 26.61 -8.82
C ALA A 114 -8.00 25.23 -8.67
N ALA A 115 -7.42 24.21 -9.31
CA ALA A 115 -7.79 22.83 -9.05
C ALA A 115 -7.11 22.36 -7.75
N VAL A 116 -7.93 21.92 -6.78
CA VAL A 116 -7.47 21.50 -5.47
C VAL A 116 -7.86 20.04 -5.22
N TYR A 117 -6.90 19.22 -4.83
CA TYR A 117 -7.14 17.82 -4.47
C TYR A 117 -6.54 17.52 -3.11
N SER A 118 -7.31 16.92 -2.21
CA SER A 118 -6.86 16.59 -0.85
C SER A 118 -7.00 15.10 -0.58
N VAL A 119 -5.94 14.48 -0.06
CA VAL A 119 -5.92 13.07 0.35
C VAL A 119 -5.53 13.00 1.83
N PRO A 120 -6.44 12.66 2.74
CA PRO A 120 -6.17 12.58 4.17
C PRO A 120 -5.23 11.41 4.47
N ILE A 121 -4.27 11.65 5.36
CA ILE A 121 -3.41 10.61 5.91
C ILE A 121 -4.12 10.04 7.14
N LYS A 122 -4.43 8.74 7.11
CA LYS A 122 -5.01 8.04 8.26
C LYS A 122 -3.96 7.91 9.35
N VAL A 123 -4.15 8.64 10.44
CA VAL A 123 -3.33 8.55 11.65
C VAL A 123 -4.05 7.73 12.72
N PRO A 124 -3.32 7.00 13.58
CA PRO A 124 -3.91 6.34 14.74
C PRO A 124 -4.61 7.34 15.67
N ALA A 125 -5.55 6.85 16.48
CA ALA A 125 -6.20 7.66 17.50
C ALA A 125 -5.14 8.25 18.46
N GLY A 126 -5.16 9.57 18.60
CA GLY A 126 -4.25 10.29 19.48
C GLY A 126 -4.56 10.08 20.96
N THR A 127 -3.57 10.30 21.81
CA THR A 127 -3.79 10.31 23.27
C THR A 127 -4.73 11.46 23.65
N ALA A 128 -5.71 11.19 24.52
CA ALA A 128 -6.73 12.16 24.92
C ALA A 128 -7.52 12.81 23.75
N GLY A 129 -7.61 12.15 22.59
CA GLY A 129 -8.31 12.68 21.41
C GLY A 129 -7.51 13.71 20.61
N MET A 130 -6.24 13.93 20.94
CA MET A 130 -5.37 14.86 20.23
C MET A 130 -4.58 14.11 19.14
N SER A 131 -5.12 14.09 17.92
CA SER A 131 -4.46 13.56 16.73
C SER A 131 -4.16 14.67 15.72
N PRO A 132 -3.00 14.64 15.02
CA PRO A 132 -2.71 15.61 13.97
C PRO A 132 -3.60 15.36 12.75
N GLY A 133 -4.18 16.42 12.19
CA GLY A 133 -4.90 16.35 10.92
C GLY A 133 -3.93 16.52 9.75
N LEU A 134 -3.44 15.41 9.20
CA LEU A 134 -2.49 15.42 8.08
C LEU A 134 -3.19 15.07 6.76
N ALA A 135 -2.84 15.78 5.69
CA ALA A 135 -3.31 15.45 4.33
C ALA A 135 -2.31 15.90 3.26
N LEU A 136 -2.22 15.14 2.16
CA LEU A 136 -1.54 15.57 0.95
C LEU A 136 -2.48 16.49 0.19
N VAL A 137 -2.02 17.70 -0.12
CA VAL A 137 -2.83 18.69 -0.83
C VAL A 137 -2.12 19.07 -2.12
N TYR A 138 -2.80 18.84 -3.23
CA TYR A 138 -2.46 19.42 -4.52
C TYR A 138 -3.22 20.73 -4.70
N ASN A 139 -2.54 21.75 -5.19
CA ASN A 139 -3.18 22.98 -5.66
C ASN A 139 -2.46 23.48 -6.92
N SER A 140 -3.18 23.53 -8.04
CA SER A 140 -2.61 23.89 -9.34
C SER A 140 -2.04 25.32 -9.42
N GLN A 141 -2.27 26.16 -8.41
CA GLN A 141 -1.71 27.51 -8.28
C GLN A 141 -0.72 27.65 -7.12
N SER A 142 -0.48 26.59 -6.32
CA SER A 142 0.56 26.61 -5.28
C SER A 142 1.96 26.49 -5.89
N ASP A 143 2.95 26.88 -5.11
CA ASP A 143 4.36 26.62 -5.39
C ASP A 143 4.75 25.17 -5.07
N ASP A 144 6.02 24.83 -5.31
CA ASP A 144 6.60 23.54 -5.00
C ASP A 144 6.64 23.32 -3.48
N GLY A 145 6.01 22.23 -3.05
CA GLY A 145 6.00 21.81 -1.65
C GLY A 145 6.98 20.68 -1.38
N LEU A 146 6.95 20.16 -0.15
CA LEU A 146 7.79 19.04 0.30
C LEU A 146 7.62 17.76 -0.53
N LEU A 147 6.50 17.64 -1.25
CA LEU A 147 6.13 16.44 -2.00
C LEU A 147 6.26 16.64 -3.53
N GLY A 148 6.80 17.78 -3.96
CA GLY A 148 7.03 18.12 -5.37
C GLY A 148 6.14 19.25 -5.87
N GLU A 149 6.10 19.41 -7.20
CA GLU A 149 5.39 20.50 -7.84
C GLU A 149 3.92 20.49 -7.45
N ARG A 150 3.42 21.61 -6.90
CA ARG A 150 2.03 21.83 -6.50
C ARG A 150 1.50 20.95 -5.38
N TRP A 151 2.29 20.01 -4.89
CA TRP A 151 1.93 19.09 -3.81
C TRP A 151 2.59 19.52 -2.51
N THR A 152 1.78 19.68 -1.48
CA THR A 152 2.24 19.98 -0.14
C THR A 152 1.65 19.02 0.90
N LEU A 153 2.28 18.97 2.06
CA LEU A 153 1.78 18.27 3.23
C LEU A 153 1.10 19.29 4.16
N SER A 154 -0.20 19.16 4.31
CA SER A 154 -0.99 19.99 5.23
C SER A 154 -1.00 19.42 6.65
N GLY A 155 -1.28 20.27 7.63
CA GLY A 155 -1.32 19.91 9.06
C GLY A 155 0.01 20.07 9.78
N LEU A 156 1.03 20.59 9.10
CA LEU A 156 2.28 21.04 9.70
C LEU A 156 2.23 22.54 9.92
N SER A 157 2.75 22.99 11.06
CA SER A 157 2.98 24.41 11.33
C SER A 157 4.47 24.74 11.14
N ALA A 158 4.75 25.89 10.53
CA ALA A 158 6.12 26.31 10.25
C ALA A 158 6.30 27.81 10.48
N ILE A 159 7.45 28.15 11.07
CA ILE A 159 7.96 29.52 11.06
C ILE A 159 8.88 29.65 9.85
N THR A 160 8.58 30.61 8.99
CA THR A 160 9.36 30.92 7.80
C THR A 160 9.88 32.35 7.85
N VAL A 161 10.93 32.60 7.09
CA VAL A 161 11.42 33.95 6.80
C VAL A 161 10.76 34.42 5.51
N GLY A 162 10.24 35.65 5.50
CA GLY A 162 9.60 36.24 4.33
C GLY A 162 10.14 37.62 3.96
N ALA A 163 9.71 38.15 2.83
CA ALA A 163 10.12 39.46 2.34
C ALA A 163 9.63 40.60 3.25
N LYS A 164 10.36 41.71 3.24
CA LYS A 164 9.92 42.96 3.84
C LYS A 164 8.83 43.59 2.99
N LEU A 165 7.81 44.13 3.63
CA LEU A 165 6.64 44.72 2.99
C LEU A 165 6.56 46.19 3.38
N TYR A 166 6.30 47.05 2.40
CA TYR A 166 6.27 48.51 2.60
C TYR A 166 5.32 48.95 3.73
N TYR A 167 4.18 48.26 3.89
CA TYR A 167 3.20 48.57 4.93
C TYR A 167 3.77 48.47 6.36
N TYR A 168 4.64 47.49 6.63
CA TYR A 168 5.20 47.27 7.98
C TYR A 168 6.62 47.84 8.10
N ASP A 169 7.43 47.71 7.05
CA ASP A 169 8.87 47.98 7.08
C ASP A 169 9.25 49.33 6.46
N GLN A 170 8.30 50.02 5.81
CA GLN A 170 8.54 51.23 4.99
C GLN A 170 9.51 51.00 3.81
N LEU A 171 9.81 49.75 3.49
CA LEU A 171 10.61 49.31 2.36
C LEU A 171 10.14 47.95 1.85
N SER A 172 10.38 47.68 0.56
CA SER A 172 10.04 46.42 -0.09
C SER A 172 11.33 45.77 -0.55
N GLU A 173 11.72 44.69 0.10
CA GLU A 173 13.01 44.03 -0.10
C GLU A 173 12.84 42.52 -0.02
N ALA A 174 13.59 41.81 -0.86
CA ALA A 174 13.65 40.35 -0.83
C ALA A 174 14.37 39.87 0.43
N VAL A 175 14.24 38.57 0.72
CA VAL A 175 14.96 37.95 1.83
C VAL A 175 16.46 37.88 1.50
N GLU A 176 17.31 38.39 2.39
CA GLU A 176 18.77 38.34 2.25
C GLU A 176 19.45 37.49 3.35
N LEU A 177 19.45 36.17 3.16
CA LEU A 177 20.18 35.26 4.04
C LEU A 177 21.68 35.24 3.69
N PRO A 178 22.61 35.20 4.67
CA PRO A 178 22.38 35.05 6.12
C PRO A 178 22.45 36.38 6.91
N GLN A 179 22.62 37.53 6.25
CA GLN A 179 22.94 38.79 6.93
C GLN A 179 21.74 39.44 7.62
N ASP A 180 20.56 39.30 7.03
CA ASP A 180 19.29 39.75 7.61
C ASP A 180 18.28 38.61 7.46
N LEU A 181 17.89 38.01 8.59
CA LEU A 181 16.88 36.96 8.62
C LEU A 181 15.50 37.49 8.20
N GLY A 182 15.31 38.79 7.98
CA GLY A 182 14.04 39.36 7.56
C GLY A 182 12.90 39.12 8.56
N PRO A 183 11.66 39.54 8.23
CA PRO A 183 10.50 39.28 9.06
C PRO A 183 10.14 37.78 9.11
N PHE A 184 9.73 37.32 10.29
CA PHE A 184 9.20 35.97 10.47
C PHE A 184 7.71 35.89 10.14
N TYR A 185 7.29 34.72 9.66
CA TYR A 185 5.91 34.38 9.37
C TYR A 185 5.58 33.03 10.00
N LEU A 186 4.43 32.93 10.67
CA LEU A 186 3.86 31.68 11.17
C LEU A 186 2.74 31.26 10.23
N ASP A 187 2.89 30.13 9.55
CA ASP A 187 1.89 29.60 8.62
C ASP A 187 1.44 30.62 7.55
N GLY A 188 2.40 31.44 7.09
CA GLY A 188 2.17 32.51 6.11
C GLY A 188 1.63 33.83 6.70
N LYS A 189 1.33 33.89 8.00
CA LYS A 189 0.93 35.13 8.69
C LYS A 189 2.14 35.81 9.29
N ARG A 190 2.28 37.11 9.06
CA ARG A 190 3.42 37.89 9.56
C ARG A 190 3.44 37.94 11.08
N LEU A 191 4.61 37.73 11.67
CA LEU A 191 4.88 37.88 13.09
C LEU A 191 5.43 39.27 13.38
N LEU A 192 4.86 39.94 14.38
CA LEU A 192 5.24 41.26 14.86
C LEU A 192 5.84 41.13 16.26
N VAL A 193 6.93 41.84 16.52
CA VAL A 193 7.54 41.93 17.85
C VAL A 193 6.61 42.71 18.76
N VAL A 194 6.27 42.12 19.91
CA VAL A 194 5.38 42.73 20.91
C VAL A 194 6.11 43.04 22.21
N ASN A 195 7.11 42.22 22.54
CA ASN A 195 7.98 42.44 23.68
C ASN A 195 9.39 41.92 23.37
N GLU A 196 10.39 42.54 23.95
CA GLU A 196 11.78 42.15 23.79
C GLU A 196 12.54 42.34 25.11
N ASP A 197 13.03 41.23 25.63
CA ASP A 197 13.92 41.15 26.79
C ASP A 197 15.34 40.76 26.33
N THR A 198 16.32 40.83 27.23
CA THR A 198 17.73 40.51 26.95
C THR A 198 17.97 39.16 26.28
N TYR A 199 17.08 38.18 26.48
CA TYR A 199 17.24 36.81 25.96
C TYR A 199 16.06 36.31 25.13
N THR A 200 14.96 37.06 25.06
CA THR A 200 13.70 36.56 24.49
C THR A 200 12.94 37.67 23.80
N THR A 201 12.53 37.40 22.58
CA THR A 201 11.63 38.28 21.81
C THR A 201 10.29 37.58 21.67
N GLU A 202 9.21 38.23 22.11
CA GLU A 202 7.83 37.75 21.96
C GLU A 202 7.26 38.26 20.65
N TYR A 203 6.68 37.34 19.88
CA TYR A 203 6.03 37.61 18.60
C TYR A 203 4.55 37.25 18.64
N ARG A 204 3.73 38.03 17.95
CA ARG A 204 2.30 37.74 17.70
C ARG A 204 1.92 38.03 16.26
N THR A 205 0.86 37.38 15.77
CA THR A 205 0.23 37.74 14.49
C THR A 205 -0.49 39.08 14.62
N GLU A 206 -0.61 39.84 13.53
CA GLU A 206 -1.32 41.13 13.54
C GLU A 206 -2.79 41.00 13.93
N VAL A 207 -3.40 39.88 13.53
CA VAL A 207 -4.77 39.52 13.92
C VAL A 207 -4.68 38.40 14.95
N ASP A 208 -5.29 38.64 16.10
CA ASP A 208 -5.48 37.60 17.12
C ASP A 208 -6.52 36.58 16.61
N GLU A 209 -6.21 35.29 16.78
CA GLU A 209 -7.16 34.19 16.55
C GLU A 209 -8.04 33.92 17.79
#